data_AF-A0A2V6PAX9-F1
#
_entry.id   AF-A0A2V6PAX9-F1
#
_cell.length_a   1.000
_cell.length_b   1.000
_cell.length_c   1.000
_cell.angle_alpha   90.00
_cell.angle_beta   90.00
_cell.angle_gamma   90.00
#
_symmetry.space_group_name_H-M   'P 1'
#
loop_
_entity.id
_entity.type
_entity.pdbx_description
1 polymer ?
#
loop_
_entity_poly.entity_id
_entity_poly.type
_entity_poly.pdbx_seq_one_letter_code
_entity_poly.pdbx_strand_id
1 'polypeptide(L)'
;GPKVWKEETGPERYRRSLYIFKFRSVPYPMLQTFDAPNGDFSCVRRARSNTPLQALISLNETEFVECAQALARKMLLEGGKSDADRVSYAFRRALSRPPNADERKELLALLDKEKQRIAQGWVNPLELATGKNERPVELPSGATPTQLAAYAVVSRVLLNLDETITKE
;
A
#
# COMPACT_ATOMS: atom_id res chain seq x y z
N GLY A 1 5.94 33.68 -1.45
CA GLY A 1 6.44 32.84 -0.34
C GLY A 1 6.33 31.37 -0.70
N PRO A 2 7.10 30.48 -0.05
CA PRO A 2 7.01 29.03 -0.29
C PRO A 2 5.60 28.53 0.00
N LYS A 3 5.10 27.63 -0.85
CA LYS A 3 3.82 26.96 -0.65
C LYS A 3 4.02 25.86 0.38
N VAL A 4 3.39 25.99 1.55
CA VAL A 4 3.49 25.02 2.65
C VAL A 4 2.28 24.09 2.60
N TRP A 5 2.54 22.79 2.59
CA TRP A 5 1.53 21.75 2.73
C TRP A 5 1.42 21.38 4.21
N LYS A 6 0.29 21.68 4.84
CA LYS A 6 0.05 21.28 6.23
C LYS A 6 -0.42 19.84 6.26
N GLU A 7 0.21 19.02 7.08
CA GLU A 7 -0.29 17.67 7.35
C GLU A 7 -1.59 17.75 8.13
N GLU A 8 -2.61 17.04 7.65
CA GLU A 8 -3.90 16.94 8.32
C GLU A 8 -3.82 15.84 9.38
N THR A 9 -4.57 16.01 10.48
CA THR A 9 -4.57 15.06 11.59
C THR A 9 -5.96 14.44 11.78
N GLY A 10 -6.00 13.28 12.44
CA GLY A 10 -7.26 12.60 12.73
C GLY A 10 -7.94 12.03 11.46
N PRO A 11 -9.28 12.07 11.38
CA PRO A 11 -10.03 11.47 10.27
C PRO A 11 -9.72 12.07 8.90
N GLU A 12 -9.30 13.34 8.85
CA GLU A 12 -9.03 14.07 7.61
C GLU A 12 -7.70 13.68 6.94
N ARG A 13 -6.84 12.93 7.64
CA ARG A 13 -5.53 12.49 7.14
C ARG A 13 -5.65 11.54 5.95
N TYR A 14 -6.66 10.66 5.94
CA TYR A 14 -6.86 9.65 4.90
C TYR A 14 -8.09 9.96 4.05
N ARG A 15 -7.90 10.75 2.99
CA ARG A 15 -8.96 11.09 2.03
C ARG A 15 -8.48 10.92 0.61
N ARG A 16 -9.42 10.64 -0.31
CA ARG A 16 -9.09 10.55 -1.73
C ARG A 16 -8.43 11.84 -2.18
N SER A 17 -7.39 11.74 -3.02
CA SER A 17 -6.67 12.89 -3.57
C SER A 17 -7.54 13.90 -4.33
N LEU A 18 -8.78 13.52 -4.70
CA LEU A 18 -9.78 14.42 -5.24
C LEU A 18 -10.26 15.49 -4.23
N TYR A 19 -10.19 15.18 -2.93
CA TYR A 19 -10.77 15.99 -1.85
C TYR A 19 -9.72 16.67 -0.97
N ILE A 20 -8.43 16.57 -1.32
CA ILE A 20 -7.38 17.32 -0.62
C ILE A 20 -7.34 18.77 -1.10
N PHE A 21 -6.87 19.66 -0.24
CA PHE A 21 -6.51 21.01 -0.67
C PHE A 21 -5.41 20.94 -1.74
N LYS A 22 -5.58 21.67 -2.84
CA LYS A 22 -4.59 21.79 -3.91
C LYS A 22 -4.31 23.26 -4.21
N PHE A 23 -3.02 23.62 -4.30
CA PHE A 23 -2.66 24.87 -4.96
C PHE A 23 -2.89 24.72 -6.47
N ARG A 24 -3.38 25.78 -7.11
CA ARG A 24 -3.66 25.76 -8.55
C ARG A 24 -2.40 25.46 -9.37
N SER A 25 -1.31 26.15 -9.05
CA SER A 25 -0.05 26.17 -9.80
C SER A 25 1.01 25.19 -9.30
N VAL A 26 0.77 24.52 -8.17
CA VAL A 26 1.72 23.59 -7.54
C VAL A 26 0.96 22.36 -7.07
N PRO A 27 1.01 21.24 -7.81
CA PRO A 27 0.44 19.98 -7.35
C PRO A 27 1.09 19.51 -6.04
N TYR A 28 0.38 18.66 -5.30
CA TYR A 28 0.94 18.01 -4.12
C TYR A 28 2.18 17.17 -4.52
N PRO A 29 3.30 17.18 -3.76
CA PRO A 29 4.56 16.57 -4.21
C PRO A 29 4.47 15.10 -4.64
N MET A 30 3.72 14.28 -3.88
CA MET A 30 3.48 12.89 -4.25
C MET A 30 2.72 12.80 -5.58
N LEU A 31 1.62 13.56 -5.73
CA LEU A 31 0.81 13.56 -6.95
C LEU A 31 1.59 14.06 -8.18
N GLN A 32 2.53 14.99 -7.99
CA GLN A 32 3.41 15.46 -9.07
C GLN A 32 4.27 14.31 -9.62
N THR A 33 4.73 13.40 -8.76
CA THR A 33 5.49 12.22 -9.21
C THR A 33 4.61 11.24 -9.98
N PHE A 34 3.31 11.20 -9.70
CA PHE A 34 2.31 10.44 -10.47
C PHE A 34 1.66 11.28 -11.59
N ASP A 35 2.43 12.18 -12.19
CA ASP A 35 2.05 12.96 -13.38
C ASP A 35 0.76 13.77 -13.23
N ALA A 36 0.46 14.26 -12.02
CA ALA A 36 -0.68 15.13 -11.81
C ALA A 36 -0.53 16.43 -12.64
N PRO A 37 -1.51 16.77 -13.48
CA PRO A 37 -1.42 17.96 -14.30
C PRO A 37 -1.50 19.24 -13.46
N ASN A 38 -0.78 20.27 -13.90
CA ASN A 38 -0.95 21.61 -13.35
C ASN A 38 -2.36 22.14 -13.68
N GLY A 39 -2.99 22.86 -12.75
CA GLY A 39 -4.29 23.50 -12.93
C GLY A 39 -4.27 24.77 -13.79
N ASP A 40 -3.09 25.19 -14.28
CA ASP A 40 -2.94 26.39 -15.10
C ASP A 40 -3.18 26.15 -16.60
N PHE A 41 -3.19 24.89 -17.06
CA PHE A 41 -3.40 24.51 -18.45
C PHE A 41 -4.39 23.36 -18.60
N SER A 42 -5.02 23.24 -19.78
CA SER A 42 -5.88 22.11 -20.09
C SER A 42 -5.05 20.85 -20.34
N CYS A 43 -5.43 19.74 -19.70
CA CYS A 43 -4.83 18.41 -19.92
C CYS A 43 -5.85 17.52 -20.62
N VAL A 44 -5.71 17.36 -21.94
CA VAL A 44 -6.65 16.57 -22.77
C VAL A 44 -6.48 15.06 -22.52
N ARG A 45 -5.25 14.62 -22.22
CA ARG A 45 -4.91 13.23 -21.92
C ARG A 45 -3.76 13.16 -20.93
N ARG A 46 -3.87 12.28 -19.94
CA ARG A 46 -2.75 11.93 -19.05
C ARG A 46 -1.80 10.96 -19.74
N ALA A 47 -0.50 11.21 -19.60
CA ALA A 47 0.51 10.25 -19.99
C ALA A 47 0.39 8.99 -19.11
N ARG A 48 0.61 7.82 -19.70
CA ARG A 48 0.81 6.58 -18.93
C ARG A 48 2.30 6.48 -18.65
N SER A 49 2.67 6.47 -17.39
CA SER A 49 4.07 6.39 -16.95
C SER A 49 4.21 5.26 -15.95
N ASN A 50 5.29 4.48 -16.08
CA ASN A 50 5.72 3.50 -15.11
C ASN A 50 7.21 3.75 -14.82
N THR A 51 7.48 4.83 -14.10
CA THR A 51 8.87 5.25 -13.85
C THR A 51 9.43 4.57 -12.60
N PRO A 52 10.75 4.29 -12.55
CA PRO A 52 11.39 3.79 -11.32
C PRO A 52 11.16 4.69 -10.11
N LEU A 53 10.99 6.00 -10.33
CA LEU A 53 10.69 6.96 -9.27
C LEU A 53 9.29 6.74 -8.67
N GLN A 54 8.28 6.46 -9.50
CA GLN A 54 6.93 6.11 -9.03
C GLN A 54 6.92 4.80 -8.24
N ALA A 55 7.69 3.80 -8.68
CA ALA A 55 7.88 2.56 -7.93
C ALA A 55 8.60 2.81 -6.60
N LEU A 56 9.61 3.67 -6.57
CA LEU A 56 10.33 4.00 -5.34
C LEU A 56 9.46 4.76 -4.34
N ILE A 57 8.60 5.68 -4.79
CA ILE A 57 7.65 6.38 -3.93
C ILE A 57 6.64 5.40 -3.35
N SER A 58 6.01 4.55 -4.16
CA SER A 58 5.03 3.58 -3.65
C SER A 58 5.64 2.56 -2.68
N LEU A 59 6.95 2.35 -2.71
CA LEU A 59 7.64 1.55 -1.69
C LEU A 59 7.91 2.34 -0.40
N ASN A 60 8.33 3.59 -0.48
CA ASN A 60 8.97 4.27 0.68
C ASN A 60 8.15 5.41 1.28
N GLU A 61 7.17 5.94 0.57
CA GLU A 61 6.36 7.04 1.07
C GLU A 61 5.40 6.54 2.17
N THR A 62 5.23 7.34 3.21
CA THR A 62 4.50 7.00 4.44
C THR A 62 3.06 6.57 4.18
N GLU A 63 2.32 7.28 3.33
CA GLU A 63 0.95 6.97 2.95
C GLU A 63 0.85 5.59 2.31
N PHE A 64 1.79 5.22 1.42
CA PHE A 64 1.79 3.90 0.79
C PHE A 64 2.15 2.78 1.77
N VAL A 65 3.09 3.02 2.69
CA VAL A 65 3.43 2.07 3.76
C VAL A 65 2.21 1.85 4.67
N GLU A 66 1.55 2.92 5.10
CA GLU A 66 0.33 2.86 5.91
C GLU A 66 -0.81 2.15 5.15
N CYS A 67 -0.96 2.41 3.85
CA CYS A 67 -1.92 1.72 2.99
C CYS A 67 -1.64 0.21 2.90
N ALA A 68 -0.38 -0.20 2.79
CA ALA A 68 -0.02 -1.62 2.77
C ALA A 68 -0.31 -2.30 4.10
N GLN A 69 -0.03 -1.63 5.22
CA GLN A 69 -0.37 -2.12 6.56
C GLN A 69 -1.89 -2.22 6.76
N ALA A 70 -2.65 -1.24 6.26
CA ALA A 70 -4.11 -1.27 6.30
C ALA A 70 -4.69 -2.42 5.43
N LEU A 71 -4.11 -2.67 4.26
CA LEU A 71 -4.50 -3.81 3.41
C LEU A 71 -4.22 -5.14 4.11
N ALA A 72 -3.07 -5.28 4.77
CA ALA A 72 -2.73 -6.48 5.55
C ALA A 72 -3.71 -6.73 6.71
N ARG A 73 -4.18 -5.68 7.39
CA ARG A 73 -5.25 -5.80 8.40
C ARG A 73 -6.55 -6.28 7.78
N LYS A 74 -6.94 -5.71 6.63
CA LYS A 74 -8.13 -6.16 5.89
C LYS A 74 -8.04 -7.60 5.42
N MET A 75 -6.86 -8.07 5.02
CA MET A 75 -6.64 -9.48 4.69
C MET A 75 -6.99 -10.39 5.89
N LEU A 76 -6.54 -10.03 7.09
CA LEU A 76 -6.81 -10.81 8.30
C LEU A 76 -8.29 -10.79 8.70
N LEU A 77 -8.97 -9.66 8.55
CA LEU A 77 -10.36 -9.45 8.99
C LEU A 77 -11.39 -9.95 7.98
N GLU A 78 -11.16 -9.70 6.70
CA GLU A 78 -12.15 -9.88 5.62
C GLU A 78 -11.71 -10.95 4.59
N GLY A 79 -10.43 -11.33 4.58
CA GLY A 79 -9.83 -12.17 3.54
C GLY A 79 -10.07 -13.67 3.68
N GLY A 80 -10.84 -14.12 4.68
CA GLY A 80 -11.18 -15.53 4.88
C GLY A 80 -10.23 -16.29 5.82
N LYS A 81 -10.29 -17.63 5.75
CA LYS A 81 -9.68 -18.54 6.75
C LYS A 81 -8.27 -18.99 6.40
N SER A 82 -7.96 -19.18 5.11
CA SER A 82 -6.64 -19.63 4.67
C SER A 82 -5.76 -18.48 4.18
N ASP A 83 -4.43 -18.67 4.23
CA ASP A 83 -3.48 -17.74 3.60
C ASP A 83 -3.81 -17.48 2.13
N ALA A 84 -4.24 -18.53 1.44
CA ALA A 84 -4.53 -18.49 0.03
C ALA A 84 -5.80 -17.70 -0.30
N ASP A 85 -6.81 -17.71 0.58
CA ASP A 85 -8.00 -16.85 0.47
C ASP A 85 -7.61 -15.38 0.70
N ARG A 86 -6.77 -15.13 1.71
CA ARG A 86 -6.34 -13.79 2.12
C ARG A 86 -5.48 -13.12 1.06
N VAL A 87 -4.55 -13.86 0.46
CA VAL A 87 -3.76 -13.41 -0.71
C VAL A 87 -4.69 -13.10 -1.89
N SER A 88 -5.65 -13.98 -2.18
CA SER A 88 -6.60 -13.75 -3.27
C SER A 88 -7.52 -12.55 -3.01
N TYR A 89 -7.87 -12.28 -1.76
CA TYR A 89 -8.60 -11.08 -1.34
C TYR A 89 -7.77 -9.83 -1.63
N ALA A 90 -6.52 -9.76 -1.15
CA ALA A 90 -5.65 -8.60 -1.38
C ALA A 90 -5.41 -8.33 -2.87
N PHE A 91 -5.16 -9.40 -3.62
CA PHE A 91 -4.93 -9.32 -5.06
C PHE A 91 -6.14 -8.70 -5.77
N ARG A 92 -7.37 -9.17 -5.48
CA ARG A 92 -8.59 -8.58 -6.03
C ARG A 92 -8.81 -7.12 -5.59
N ARG A 93 -8.39 -6.76 -4.37
CA ARG A 93 -8.51 -5.38 -3.88
C ARG A 93 -7.56 -4.43 -4.60
N ALA A 94 -6.38 -4.89 -5.00
CA ALA A 94 -5.40 -4.10 -5.74
C ALA A 94 -5.69 -4.08 -7.26
N LEU A 95 -5.94 -5.25 -7.85
CA LEU A 95 -5.96 -5.46 -9.31
C LEU A 95 -7.35 -5.70 -9.89
N SER A 96 -8.40 -5.75 -9.07
CA SER A 96 -9.79 -5.98 -9.51
C SER A 96 -10.04 -7.28 -10.29
N ARG A 97 -9.10 -8.23 -10.26
CA ARG A 97 -9.21 -9.58 -10.85
C ARG A 97 -8.65 -10.63 -9.87
N PRO A 98 -9.00 -11.92 -9.98
CA PRO A 98 -8.33 -12.96 -9.20
C PRO A 98 -6.90 -13.20 -9.69
N PRO A 99 -5.98 -13.67 -8.81
CA PRO A 99 -4.67 -14.12 -9.23
C PRO A 99 -4.79 -15.41 -10.05
N ASN A 100 -3.90 -15.59 -11.02
CA ASN A 100 -3.72 -16.88 -11.67
C ASN A 100 -2.95 -17.86 -10.76
N ALA A 101 -2.76 -19.10 -11.24
CA ALA A 101 -2.13 -20.15 -10.44
C ALA A 101 -0.68 -19.84 -10.05
N ASP A 102 0.11 -19.27 -10.97
CA ASP A 102 1.52 -18.95 -10.75
C ASP A 102 1.66 -17.73 -9.84
N GLU A 103 0.89 -16.66 -10.08
CA GLU A 103 0.84 -15.48 -9.22
C GLU A 103 0.49 -15.85 -7.77
N ARG A 104 -0.53 -16.69 -7.59
CA ARG A 104 -0.94 -17.15 -6.25
C ARG A 104 0.17 -17.96 -5.60
N LYS A 105 0.84 -18.83 -6.35
CA LYS A 105 1.95 -19.65 -5.85
C LYS A 105 3.12 -18.78 -5.40
N GLU A 106 3.54 -17.81 -6.21
CA GLU A 106 4.65 -16.90 -5.87
C GLU A 106 4.34 -16.03 -4.64
N LEU A 107 3.12 -15.50 -4.55
CA LEU A 107 2.71 -14.69 -3.40
C LEU A 107 2.64 -15.50 -2.10
N LEU A 108 2.23 -16.77 -2.17
CA LEU A 108 2.25 -17.68 -1.02
C LEU A 108 3.68 -18.05 -0.61
N ALA A 109 4.55 -18.32 -1.58
CA ALA A 109 5.97 -18.58 -1.32
C ALA A 109 6.65 -17.38 -0.66
N LEU A 110 6.36 -16.16 -1.13
CA LEU A 110 6.82 -14.92 -0.50
C LEU A 110 6.30 -14.80 0.94
N LEU A 111 5.01 -15.03 1.16
CA LEU A 111 4.40 -14.95 2.49
C LEU A 111 5.10 -15.90 3.48
N ASP A 112 5.32 -17.14 3.08
CA ASP A 112 5.96 -18.15 3.94
C ASP A 112 7.41 -17.82 4.24
N LYS A 113 8.15 -17.34 3.22
CA LYS A 113 9.52 -16.84 3.39
C LYS A 113 9.59 -15.69 4.40
N GLU A 114 8.69 -14.72 4.30
CA GLU A 114 8.69 -13.57 5.21
C GLU A 114 8.24 -13.96 6.63
N LYS A 115 7.28 -14.87 6.80
CA LYS A 115 6.94 -15.44 8.11
C LYS A 115 8.17 -16.07 8.78
N GLN A 116 8.94 -16.86 8.04
CA GLN A 116 10.16 -17.51 8.56
C GLN A 116 11.23 -16.48 8.91
N ARG A 117 11.50 -15.53 8.02
CA ARG A 117 12.49 -14.47 8.21
C ARG A 117 12.17 -13.62 9.44
N ILE A 118 10.91 -13.25 9.63
CA ILE A 118 10.46 -12.48 10.79
C ILE A 118 10.53 -13.33 12.06
N ALA A 119 10.16 -14.62 12.01
CA ALA A 119 10.28 -15.54 13.15
C ALA A 119 11.74 -15.75 13.60
N GLN A 120 12.69 -15.65 12.68
CA GLN A 120 14.13 -15.66 12.98
C GLN A 120 14.66 -14.35 13.59
N GLY A 121 13.82 -13.33 13.77
CA GLY A 121 14.19 -12.08 14.45
C GLY A 121 14.91 -11.05 13.56
N TRP A 122 14.90 -11.21 12.24
CA TRP A 122 15.54 -10.26 11.32
C TRP A 122 14.93 -8.86 11.36
N VAL A 123 13.64 -8.75 11.68
CA VAL A 123 12.89 -7.50 11.70
C VAL A 123 11.91 -7.55 12.86
N ASN A 124 11.66 -6.39 13.49
CA ASN A 124 10.61 -6.27 14.49
C ASN A 124 9.23 -6.37 13.83
N PRO A 125 8.41 -7.39 14.18
CA PRO A 125 7.09 -7.57 13.59
C PRO A 125 6.16 -6.38 13.84
N LEU A 126 6.24 -5.75 15.01
CA LEU A 126 5.35 -4.64 15.37
C LEU A 126 5.63 -3.40 14.53
N GLU A 127 6.91 -3.09 14.35
CA GLU A 127 7.37 -1.97 13.53
C GLU A 127 6.96 -2.15 12.06
N LEU A 128 7.19 -3.34 11.50
CA LEU A 128 6.80 -3.62 10.12
C LEU A 128 5.28 -3.59 9.92
N ALA A 129 4.52 -4.10 10.90
CA ALA A 129 3.06 -4.18 10.84
C ALA A 129 2.32 -2.86 11.10
N THR A 130 2.93 -1.93 11.84
CA THR A 130 2.22 -0.72 12.30
C THR A 130 2.97 0.59 12.07
N GLY A 131 4.23 0.54 11.63
CA GLY A 131 5.13 1.69 11.53
C GLY A 131 5.62 2.18 12.89
N LYS A 132 5.18 1.55 13.99
CA LYS A 132 5.53 1.85 15.36
C LYS A 132 5.89 0.58 16.10
N ASN A 133 6.67 0.66 17.17
CA ASN A 133 6.92 -0.50 18.03
C ASN A 133 5.76 -0.72 19.03
N GLU A 134 4.52 -0.72 18.53
CA GLU A 134 3.29 -0.76 19.31
C GLU A 134 2.38 -1.90 18.86
N ARG A 135 1.59 -2.46 19.79
CA ARG A 135 0.62 -3.52 19.43
C ARG A 135 -0.50 -2.94 18.56
N PRO A 136 -0.90 -3.62 17.47
CA PRO A 136 -2.04 -3.18 16.69
C PRO A 136 -3.31 -3.22 17.54
N VAL A 137 -4.16 -2.19 17.43
CA VAL A 137 -5.37 -2.01 18.23
C VAL A 137 -6.42 -3.10 17.95
N GLU A 138 -6.46 -3.62 16.72
CA GLU A 138 -7.48 -4.57 16.27
C GLU A 138 -6.84 -5.71 15.45
N LEU A 139 -6.41 -6.77 16.13
CA LEU A 139 -6.07 -8.04 15.48
C LEU A 139 -7.23 -9.03 15.68
N PRO A 140 -7.70 -9.73 14.64
CA PRO A 140 -8.69 -10.79 14.82
C PRO A 140 -8.14 -11.89 15.73
N SER A 141 -9.03 -12.52 16.49
CA SER A 141 -8.69 -13.55 17.47
C SER A 141 -7.84 -14.67 16.83
N GLY A 142 -6.62 -14.86 17.34
CA GLY A 142 -5.67 -15.87 16.84
C GLY A 142 -4.68 -15.36 15.78
N ALA A 143 -4.79 -14.11 15.31
CA ALA A 143 -3.78 -13.52 14.44
C ALA A 143 -2.56 -13.04 15.24
N THR A 144 -1.36 -13.31 14.73
CA THR A 144 -0.10 -12.89 15.37
C THR A 144 0.47 -11.62 14.73
N PRO A 145 1.26 -10.82 15.46
CA PRO A 145 1.99 -9.69 14.87
C PRO A 145 2.89 -10.10 13.71
N THR A 146 3.52 -11.28 13.78
CA THR A 146 4.33 -11.86 12.70
C THR A 146 3.51 -12.11 11.44
N GLN A 147 2.29 -12.64 11.57
CA GLN A 147 1.40 -12.84 10.43
C GLN A 147 1.03 -11.49 9.80
N LEU A 148 0.61 -10.51 10.61
CA LEU A 148 0.26 -9.18 10.11
C LEU A 148 1.44 -8.53 9.37
N ALA A 149 2.64 -8.61 9.94
CA ALA A 149 3.86 -8.08 9.35
C ALA A 149 4.19 -8.75 8.00
N ALA A 150 4.07 -10.07 7.90
CA ALA A 150 4.29 -10.77 6.64
C ALA A 150 3.25 -10.40 5.57
N TYR A 151 1.98 -10.24 5.94
CA TYR A 151 0.96 -9.73 5.02
C TYR A 151 1.19 -8.28 4.61
N ALA A 152 1.80 -7.45 5.47
CA ALA A 152 2.19 -6.08 5.10
C ALA A 152 3.24 -6.10 3.99
N VAL A 153 4.20 -7.02 4.02
CA VAL A 153 5.18 -7.19 2.94
C VAL A 153 4.50 -7.60 1.64
N VAL A 154 3.61 -8.60 1.67
CA VAL A 154 2.84 -9.02 0.48
C VAL A 154 2.02 -7.85 -0.07
N SER A 155 1.38 -7.08 0.82
CA SER A 155 0.60 -5.90 0.45
C SER A 155 1.46 -4.82 -0.21
N ARG A 156 2.69 -4.59 0.28
CA ARG A 156 3.63 -3.65 -0.35
C ARG A 156 4.00 -4.08 -1.77
N VAL A 157 4.22 -5.37 -2.00
CA VAL A 157 4.48 -5.91 -3.34
C VAL A 157 3.29 -5.65 -4.25
N LEU A 158 2.08 -6.03 -3.82
CA LEU A 158 0.86 -5.83 -4.62
C LEU A 158 0.61 -4.36 -4.97
N LEU A 159 0.79 -3.45 -4.01
CA LEU A 159 0.58 -2.02 -4.23
C LEU A 159 1.67 -1.37 -5.11
N ASN A 160 2.79 -2.06 -5.33
CA ASN A 160 3.90 -1.59 -6.15
C ASN A 160 3.91 -2.18 -7.57
N LEU A 161 2.99 -3.09 -7.89
CA LEU A 161 2.87 -3.64 -9.24
C LEU A 161 2.52 -2.55 -10.27
N ASP A 162 3.03 -2.69 -11.48
CA ASP A 162 2.73 -1.79 -12.59
C ASP A 162 1.25 -1.80 -12.97
N GLU A 163 0.58 -2.96 -12.87
CA GLU A 163 -0.85 -3.16 -13.09
C GLU A 163 -1.69 -2.47 -11.99
N THR A 164 -1.13 -2.30 -10.77
CA THR A 164 -1.79 -1.53 -9.71
C THR A 164 -1.67 -0.03 -9.94
N ILE A 165 -0.49 0.41 -10.40
CA ILE A 165 -0.19 1.85 -10.56
C ILE A 165 -0.76 2.39 -11.88
N THR A 166 -0.72 1.59 -12.94
CA THR A 166 -1.09 1.99 -14.30
C THR A 166 -2.17 1.08 -14.86
N LYS A 167 -3.12 1.68 -15.59
CA LYS A 167 -4.13 0.92 -16.32
C LYS A 167 -3.48 0.35 -17.59
N GLU A 168 -3.39 -0.98 -17.65
CA GLU A 168 -3.02 -1.74 -18.85
C GLU A 168 -4.01 -1.52 -20.00
#